data_AF-A0A7V0MJ37-F1
#
_entry.id   AF-A0A7V0MJ37-F1
#
_cell.length_a   1.000
_cell.length_b   1.000
_cell.length_c   1.000
_cell.angle_alpha   90.00
_cell.angle_beta   90.00
_cell.angle_gamma   90.00
#
_symmetry.space_group_name_H-M   'P 1'
#
loop_
_entity.id
_entity.type
_entity.pdbx_description
1 polymer ?
#
loop_
_entity_poly.entity_id
_entity_poly.type
_entity_poly.pdbx_seq_one_letter_code
_entity_poly.pdbx_strand_id
1 'polypeptide(L)' 'MRGVILQPGYLPWLGFFDQMAWADVFVLYDDVQFTKRDWRSRNRIRTANGVTWLTVPILSKGRHLQKI' A
#
# COMPACT_ATOMS: atom_id res chain seq x y z
N MET A 1 -20.57 -15.23 -3.27
CA MET A 1 -19.20 -14.98 -3.76
C MET A 1 -18.71 -13.67 -3.18
N ARG A 2 -17.66 -13.71 -2.36
CA ARG A 2 -17.02 -12.57 -1.70
C ARG A 2 -15.89 -12.05 -2.58
N GLY A 3 -16.00 -10.80 -3.01
CA GLY A 3 -14.96 -10.11 -3.77
C GLY A 3 -14.26 -9.06 -2.91
N VAL A 4 -12.94 -9.03 -2.98
CA VAL A 4 -12.13 -7.94 -2.38
C VAL A 4 -11.31 -7.30 -3.51
N ILE A 5 -11.33 -5.98 -3.58
CA ILE A 5 -10.53 -5.19 -4.51
C ILE A 5 -9.71 -4.23 -3.67
N LEU A 6 -8.39 -4.40 -3.63
CA LEU A 6 -7.53 -3.64 -2.74
C LEU A 6 -6.30 -3.10 -3.46
N GLN A 7 -6.09 -1.79 -3.35
CA GLN A 7 -4.85 -1.17 -3.79
C GLN A 7 -3.72 -1.57 -2.83
N PRO A 8 -2.62 -2.17 -3.33
CA PRO A 8 -1.51 -2.57 -2.49
C PRO A 8 -0.82 -1.35 -1.85
N GLY A 9 -0.37 -1.52 -0.61
CA GLY A 9 0.57 -0.62 0.05
C GLY A 9 2.00 -1.17 -0.04
N TYR A 10 2.98 -0.33 0.27
CA TYR A 10 4.40 -0.71 0.26
C TYR A 10 4.72 -1.90 1.16
N LEU A 11 4.19 -1.89 2.40
CA LEU A 11 4.28 -3.03 3.31
C LEU A 11 2.87 -3.51 3.62
N PRO A 12 2.52 -4.76 3.29
CA PRO A 12 1.21 -5.30 3.61
C PRO A 12 1.08 -5.53 5.12
N TRP A 13 0.02 -4.98 5.69
CA TRP A 13 -0.40 -5.21 7.07
C TRP A 13 -1.24 -6.49 7.20
N LEU A 14 -1.45 -6.97 8.42
CA LEU A 14 -2.21 -8.20 8.70
C LEU A 14 -3.61 -8.20 8.07
N GLY A 15 -4.31 -7.07 8.07
CA GLY A 15 -5.64 -6.94 7.47
C GLY A 15 -5.67 -7.13 5.95
N PHE A 16 -4.55 -6.95 5.24
CA PHE A 16 -4.44 -7.29 3.82
C PHE A 16 -4.54 -8.81 3.62
N PHE A 17 -3.78 -9.57 4.43
CA PHE A 17 -3.76 -11.03 4.36
C PHE A 17 -5.06 -11.65 4.84
N ASP A 18 -5.68 -11.07 5.86
CA ASP A 18 -6.97 -11.51 6.37
C ASP A 18 -8.08 -11.35 5.31
N GLN A 19 -8.13 -10.19 4.64
CA GLN A 19 -9.06 -9.98 3.53
C GLN A 19 -8.79 -10.91 2.34
N MET A 20 -7.53 -11.18 2.04
CA MET A 20 -7.15 -12.13 0.98
C MET A 20 -7.57 -13.56 1.33
N ALA A 21 -7.43 -13.98 2.59
CA ALA A 21 -7.86 -15.29 3.05
C ALA A 21 -9.39 -15.42 3.12
N TRP A 22 -10.11 -14.31 3.35
CA TRP A 22 -11.57 -14.30 3.46
C TRP A 22 -12.31 -14.24 2.11
N ALA A 23 -11.65 -13.77 1.05
CA ALA A 23 -12.26 -13.55 -0.26
C ALA A 23 -12.31 -14.82 -1.12
N ASP A 24 -13.41 -14.99 -1.87
CA ASP A 24 -13.48 -16.00 -2.95
C ASP A 24 -12.71 -15.51 -4.19
N VAL A 25 -12.68 -14.18 -4.41
CA VAL A 25 -11.90 -13.50 -5.45
C VAL A 25 -11.21 -12.28 -4.85
N PHE A 26 -9.88 -12.23 -4.95
CA PHE A 26 -9.09 -11.09 -4.50
C PHE A 26 -8.41 -10.41 -5.70
N VAL A 27 -8.69 -9.13 -5.91
CA VAL A 27 -8.15 -8.31 -6.99
C VAL A 27 -7.12 -7.34 -6.41
N LEU A 28 -5.88 -7.47 -6.86
CA LEU A 28 -4.86 -6.45 -6.68
C LEU A 28 -5.18 -5.28 -7.61
N TYR A 29 -5.53 -4.14 -7.03
CA TYR A 29 -5.89 -2.95 -7.78
C TYR A 29 -4.68 -2.01 -7.93
N ASP A 30 -3.76 -2.39 -8.81
CA ASP A 30 -2.47 -1.75 -9.02
C ASP A 30 -2.50 -0.64 -10.09
N ASP A 31 -3.33 -0.75 -11.12
CA ASP A 31 -3.48 0.27 -12.18
C ASP A 31 -4.35 1.47 -11.73
N VAL A 32 -3.86 2.20 -10.72
CA VAL A 32 -4.52 3.39 -10.17
C VAL A 32 -3.55 4.52 -9.90
N GLN A 33 -4.09 5.74 -9.83
CA GLN A 33 -3.29 6.89 -9.48
C GLN A 33 -2.79 6.81 -8.03
N PHE A 34 -1.51 7.12 -7.84
CA PHE A 34 -0.90 7.24 -6.52
C PHE A 34 -1.63 8.28 -5.65
N THR A 35 -2.03 7.88 -4.44
CA THR A 35 -2.66 8.79 -3.46
C THR A 35 -1.58 9.50 -2.64
N LYS A 36 -1.53 10.83 -2.73
CA LYS A 36 -0.59 11.65 -1.94
C LYS A 36 -1.00 11.67 -0.46
N ARG A 37 0.00 11.68 0.43
CA ARG A 37 -0.16 11.77 1.90
C ARG A 37 -0.93 10.62 2.53
N ASP A 38 -0.88 9.45 1.91
CA ASP A 38 -1.51 8.23 2.41
C ASP A 38 -0.48 7.30 3.08
N TRP A 39 -0.96 6.37 3.92
CA TRP A 39 -0.15 5.38 4.63
C TRP A 39 0.45 4.33 3.68
N ARG A 40 -0.08 4.18 2.46
CA ARG A 40 0.39 3.20 1.46
C ARG A 40 1.88 3.36 1.11
N SER A 41 2.44 4.56 1.12
CA SER A 41 3.88 4.77 0.82
C SER A 41 4.75 4.98 2.05
N ARG A 42 4.17 5.01 3.25
CA ARG A 42 4.89 5.38 4.48
C ARG A 42 4.43 4.56 5.69
N ASN A 43 5.35 3.76 6.22
CA ASN A 43 5.10 2.86 7.34
C ASN A 43 5.96 3.21 8.55
N ARG A 44 5.46 2.96 9.76
CA ARG A 44 6.27 3.04 10.98
C ARG A 44 6.94 1.70 11.21
N ILE A 45 8.26 1.69 11.37
CA ILE A 45 9.03 0.51 11.72
C ILE A 45 9.71 0.71 13.06
N ARG A 46 9.81 -0.36 13.84
CA ARG A 46 10.58 -0.36 15.08
C ARG A 46 12.04 -0.61 14.75
N THR A 47 12.92 0.23 15.28
CA THR A 47 14.38 0.10 15.15
C THR A 47 15.01 0.02 16.54
N ALA A 48 16.32 -0.23 16.60
CA ALA A 48 17.09 -0.17 17.84
C ALA A 48 17.01 1.20 18.53
N ASN A 49 16.80 2.28 17.76
CA ASN A 49 16.75 3.66 18.25
C ASN A 49 15.32 4.20 18.42
N GLY A 50 14.31 3.31 18.42
CA GLY A 50 12.90 3.69 18.53
C GLY A 50 12.13 3.57 17.20
N VAL A 51 10.92 4.12 17.18
CA VAL A 51 10.04 4.06 16.01
C VAL A 51 10.46 5.12 15.00
N THR A 52 10.72 4.69 13.76
CA THR A 52 11.02 5.60 12.65
C THR A 52 10.04 5.41 11.51
N TRP A 53 9.98 6.41 10.64
CA TRP A 53 9.20 6.35 9.42
C TRP A 53 10.04 5.82 8.27
N LEU A 54 9.63 4.69 7.71
CA LEU A 54 10.13 4.18 6.44
C LEU A 54 9.23 4.72 5.32
N THR A 55 9.80 5.53 4.42
CA THR A 55 9.07 6.18 3.33
C THR A 55 9.64 5.71 2.01
N VAL A 56 8.79 5.18 1.12
CA VAL A 56 9.21 4.85 -0.24
C VAL A 56 9.36 6.14 -1.04
N PRO A 57 10.50 6.36 -1.73
CA PRO A 57 10.66 7.51 -2.59
C PRO A 57 9.65 7.43 -3.74
N ILE A 58 8.76 8.42 -3.79
CA ILE A 58 7.83 8.62 -4.91
C ILE A 58 8.37 9.72 -5.83
N LEU A 59 8.39 9.45 -7.13
CA LEU A 59 8.80 10.42 -8.14
C LEU A 59 7.66 11.41 -8.38
N SER A 60 7.53 12.41 -7.50
CA SER A 60 6.34 13.29 -7.46
C SER A 60 6.43 14.55 -8.33
N LYS A 61 7.64 15.00 -8.72
CA LYS A 61 7.81 16.23 -9.53
C LYS A 61 7.53 15.92 -11.01
N GLY A 62 6.44 16.47 -11.54
CA GLY A 62 6.08 16.40 -12.97
C GLY A 62 5.49 15.07 -13.47
N ARG A 63 5.25 14.10 -12.58
CA ARG A 63 4.84 12.72 -12.96
C ARG A 63 3.51 12.28 -12.34
N HIS A 64 2.48 13.12 -12.51
CA HIS A 64 1.12 12.86 -12.00
C HIS A 64 0.42 11.65 -12.65
N LEU A 65 0.93 11.15 -13.78
CA LEU A 65 0.39 10.03 -14.56
C LEU A 65 1.22 8.75 -14.44
N GLN A 66 2.18 8.69 -13.52
CA GLN A 66 3.05 7.52 -13.41
C GLN A 66 2.27 6.32 -12.89
N LYS A 67 2.27 5.23 -13.66
CA LYS A 67 1.83 3.91 -13.20
C LYS A 67 2.81 3.39 -12.16
N ILE A 68 2.27 2.87 -11.05
CA ILE A 68 3.04 2.25 -9.96
C ILE A 68 3.42 0.83 -10.37
#